data_AF-A0A2V2VHL9-F1
#
_entry.id   AF-A0A2V2VHL9-F1
#
_cell.length_a   1.000
_cell.length_b   1.000
_cell.length_c   1.000
_cell.angle_alpha   90.00
_cell.angle_beta   90.00
_cell.angle_gamma   90.00
#
_symmetry.space_group_name_H-M   'P 1'
#
loop_
_entity.id
_entity.type
_entity.pdbx_description
1 polymer ?
#
loop_
_entity_poly.entity_id
_entity_poly.type
_entity_poly.pdbx_seq_one_letter_code
_entity_poly.pdbx_strand_id
1 'polypeptide(L)'
;MFHQMFDAVHGLSKFFYCDAHPAAVLSCSLRLHELMEHGVTLLEDPMTPRRPIMSSPARYFFVVEDASVSRVVEDWMAMVPYRDAHIFALGRTPHRSPQQLVWTRIAPRAMRSKDTMLDFAAPEARVFHLSMQNGFLSCCRYCLLRIESPFWMLRRHVLWRLFTP
;
A
#
# COMPACT_ATOMS: atom_id res chain seq x y z
N MET A 1 -10.72 -5.75 -8.41
CA MET A 1 -10.53 -5.12 -7.08
C MET A 1 -10.25 -3.63 -7.23
N PHE A 2 -9.23 -3.23 -8.00
CA PHE A 2 -8.85 -1.82 -8.17
C PHE A 2 -9.93 -0.90 -8.77
N HIS A 3 -10.75 -1.38 -9.70
CA HIS A 3 -11.89 -0.58 -10.20
C HIS A 3 -12.80 -0.07 -9.07
N GLN A 4 -13.09 -0.90 -8.05
CA GLN A 4 -13.88 -0.49 -6.89
C GLN A 4 -13.22 0.62 -6.05
N MET A 5 -11.89 0.73 -6.08
CA MET A 5 -11.14 1.80 -5.41
C MET A 5 -11.34 3.15 -6.14
N PHE A 6 -11.38 3.14 -7.47
CA PHE A 6 -11.56 4.35 -8.26
C PHE A 6 -13.04 4.78 -8.38
N ASP A 7 -13.95 3.81 -8.40
CA ASP A 7 -15.40 4.03 -8.45
C ASP A 7 -15.99 4.39 -7.08
N ALA A 8 -15.23 4.19 -6.00
CA ALA A 8 -15.61 4.54 -4.63
C ALA A 8 -15.96 6.03 -4.42
N VAL A 9 -15.52 6.90 -5.33
CA VAL A 9 -15.61 8.35 -5.19
C VAL A 9 -16.21 8.93 -6.46
N HIS A 10 -17.34 9.63 -6.34
CA HIS A 10 -17.98 10.32 -7.46
C HIS A 10 -17.38 11.73 -7.65
N GLY A 11 -17.27 12.18 -8.90
CA GLY A 11 -16.76 13.52 -9.25
C GLY A 11 -15.88 13.51 -10.50
N LEU A 12 -15.76 14.68 -11.15
CA LEU A 12 -15.07 14.87 -12.43
C LEU A 12 -13.54 14.96 -12.32
N SER A 13 -13.01 15.38 -11.16
CA SER A 13 -11.56 15.50 -10.93
C SER A 13 -11.17 14.72 -9.69
N LYS A 14 -10.31 13.74 -9.92
CA LYS A 14 -10.01 12.69 -8.96
C LYS A 14 -8.49 12.64 -8.75
N PHE A 15 -8.00 13.35 -7.74
CA PHE A 15 -6.59 13.29 -7.31
C PHE A 15 -6.30 11.92 -6.72
N PHE A 16 -5.29 11.22 -7.25
CA PHE A 16 -4.86 9.90 -6.80
C PHE A 16 -3.39 9.97 -6.39
N TYR A 17 -3.13 9.78 -5.11
CA TYR A 17 -1.79 9.76 -4.55
C TYR A 17 -1.36 8.32 -4.33
N CYS A 18 -0.30 7.91 -5.02
CA CYS A 18 0.16 6.53 -5.01
C CYS A 18 1.65 6.46 -4.72
N ASP A 19 2.01 5.72 -3.68
CA ASP A 19 3.41 5.42 -3.35
C ASP A 19 4.00 4.41 -4.37
N ALA A 20 5.33 4.31 -4.43
CA ALA A 20 6.06 3.57 -5.45
C ALA A 20 5.73 2.05 -5.46
N HIS A 21 5.67 1.42 -4.28
CA HIS A 21 5.33 -0.01 -4.17
C HIS A 21 3.89 -0.31 -4.65
N PRO A 22 2.84 0.38 -4.16
CA PRO A 22 1.49 0.20 -4.69
C PRO A 22 1.35 0.59 -6.17
N ALA A 23 2.13 1.55 -6.66
CA ALA A 23 2.14 1.91 -8.07
C ALA A 23 2.66 0.77 -8.95
N ALA A 24 3.67 0.03 -8.48
CA ALA A 24 4.17 -1.17 -9.15
C ALA A 24 3.10 -2.27 -9.20
N VAL A 25 2.40 -2.50 -8.08
CA VAL A 25 1.29 -3.46 -8.03
C VAL A 25 0.14 -3.06 -8.98
N LEU A 26 -0.24 -1.77 -8.98
CA LEU A 26 -1.28 -1.26 -9.88
C LEU A 26 -0.91 -1.43 -11.34
N SER A 27 0.35 -1.15 -11.70
CA SER A 27 0.83 -1.22 -13.08
C SER A 27 0.81 -2.64 -13.67
N CYS A 28 0.76 -3.68 -12.82
CA CYS A 28 0.57 -5.06 -13.28
C CYS A 28 -0.87 -5.36 -13.70
N SER A 29 -1.85 -4.61 -13.17
CA SER A 29 -3.28 -4.89 -13.37
C SER A 29 -4.02 -3.84 -14.17
N LEU A 30 -3.47 -2.62 -14.28
CA LEU A 30 -4.12 -1.47 -14.89
C LEU A 30 -3.13 -0.66 -15.73
N ARG A 31 -3.60 -0.23 -16.90
CA ARG A 31 -2.95 0.72 -17.77
C ARG A 31 -3.37 2.15 -17.40
N LEU A 32 -2.53 3.12 -17.76
CA LEU A 32 -2.79 4.53 -17.46
C LEU A 32 -4.13 5.04 -18.02
N HIS A 33 -4.53 4.60 -19.22
CA HIS A 33 -5.80 5.03 -19.81
C HIS A 33 -7.01 4.53 -19.03
N GLU A 34 -6.93 3.36 -18.39
CA GLU A 34 -8.01 2.83 -17.55
C GLU A 34 -8.20 3.72 -16.31
N LEU A 35 -7.11 4.29 -15.76
CA LEU A 35 -7.22 5.29 -14.67
C LEU A 35 -8.00 6.53 -15.13
N MET A 36 -7.75 6.99 -16.35
CA MET A 36 -8.44 8.15 -16.94
C MET A 36 -9.93 7.86 -17.18
N GLU A 37 -10.29 6.64 -17.60
CA GLU A 37 -11.68 6.21 -17.74
C GLU A 37 -12.44 6.24 -16.41
N HIS A 38 -11.75 5.98 -15.30
CA HIS A 38 -12.30 6.15 -13.96
C HIS A 38 -12.29 7.61 -13.47
N GLY A 39 -11.90 8.57 -14.30
CA GLY A 39 -11.90 10.00 -14.02
C GLY A 39 -10.67 10.49 -13.23
N VAL A 40 -9.62 9.67 -13.08
CA VAL A 40 -8.36 10.09 -12.45
C VAL A 40 -7.68 11.13 -13.33
N THR A 41 -7.60 12.37 -12.84
CA THR A 41 -7.04 13.50 -13.58
C THR A 41 -5.60 13.81 -13.19
N LEU A 42 -5.17 13.38 -11.99
CA LEU A 42 -3.82 13.58 -11.50
C LEU A 42 -3.39 12.36 -10.69
N LEU A 43 -2.21 11.83 -11.02
CA LEU A 43 -1.53 10.76 -10.31
C LEU A 43 -0.17 11.28 -9.81
N GLU A 44 0.02 11.31 -8.50
CA GLU A 44 1.23 11.85 -7.87
C GLU A 44 1.73 10.93 -6.75
N ASP A 45 3.02 11.02 -6.44
CA ASP A 45 3.61 10.34 -5.28
C ASP A 45 3.29 11.15 -4.00
N PRO A 46 2.76 10.52 -2.94
CA PRO A 46 2.51 11.20 -1.67
C PRO A 46 3.74 11.88 -1.05
N MET A 47 4.96 11.46 -1.41
CA MET A 47 6.22 12.02 -0.94
C MET A 47 6.61 13.33 -1.64
N THR A 48 5.95 13.67 -2.74
CA THR A 48 6.24 14.91 -3.49
C THR A 48 5.52 16.12 -2.89
N PRO A 49 6.16 17.31 -2.85
CA PRO A 49 5.49 18.54 -2.43
C PRO A 49 4.33 18.87 -3.36
N ARG A 50 3.15 19.15 -2.79
CA ARG A 50 1.90 19.34 -3.53
C ARG A 50 1.14 20.60 -3.13
N ARG A 51 0.39 21.13 -4.08
CA ARG A 51 -0.52 22.26 -3.83
C ARG A 51 -1.88 21.74 -3.37
N PRO A 52 -2.47 22.30 -2.30
CA PRO A 52 -3.79 21.89 -1.81
C PRO A 52 -4.88 22.27 -2.82
N ILE A 53 -5.89 21.41 -2.93
CA ILE A 53 -7.05 21.62 -3.80
C ILE A 53 -8.30 21.31 -2.97
N MET A 54 -8.72 22.31 -2.20
CA MET A 54 -9.74 22.18 -1.15
C MET A 54 -11.12 21.77 -1.66
N SER A 55 -11.41 21.98 -2.96
CA SER A 55 -12.69 21.66 -3.59
C SER A 55 -12.82 20.19 -3.99
N SER A 56 -11.74 19.42 -4.00
CA SER A 56 -11.71 18.07 -4.55
C SER A 56 -11.38 17.01 -3.49
N PRO A 57 -11.92 15.78 -3.64
CA PRO A 57 -11.53 14.66 -2.80
C PRO A 57 -10.15 14.13 -3.19
N ALA A 58 -9.37 13.72 -2.20
CA ALA A 58 -8.09 13.03 -2.40
C ALA A 58 -8.20 11.54 -2.09
N ARG A 59 -7.63 10.72 -2.96
CA ARG A 59 -7.43 9.29 -2.73
C ARG A 59 -5.96 9.03 -2.46
N TYR A 60 -5.69 8.26 -1.43
CA TYR A 60 -4.35 7.82 -1.06
C TYR A 60 -4.26 6.31 -1.17
N PHE A 61 -3.26 5.82 -1.87
CA PHE A 61 -2.93 4.40 -1.97
C PHE A 61 -1.46 4.20 -1.67
N PHE A 62 -1.17 3.70 -0.47
CA PHE A 62 0.20 3.61 0.05
C PHE A 62 0.37 2.36 0.90
N VAL A 63 1.62 1.94 1.10
CA VAL A 63 1.98 0.95 2.11
C VAL A 63 1.94 1.63 3.46
N VAL A 64 1.38 0.98 4.47
CA VAL A 64 1.27 1.60 5.80
C VAL A 64 2.60 1.51 6.56
N GLU A 65 3.58 2.25 6.04
CA GLU A 65 4.87 2.50 6.66
C GLU A 65 4.84 3.85 7.38
N ASP A 66 5.65 3.98 8.43
CA ASP A 66 5.70 5.19 9.26
C ASP A 66 5.98 6.46 8.44
N ALA A 67 6.81 6.36 7.39
CA ALA A 67 7.12 7.48 6.51
C ALA A 67 5.90 7.95 5.71
N SER A 68 5.20 7.03 5.05
CA SER A 68 4.03 7.34 4.21
C SER A 68 2.86 7.83 5.07
N VAL A 69 2.66 7.24 6.26
CA VAL A 69 1.65 7.72 7.23
C VAL A 69 1.99 9.11 7.74
N SER A 70 3.25 9.36 8.15
CA SER A 70 3.68 10.67 8.66
C SER A 70 3.48 11.78 7.64
N ARG A 71 3.79 11.52 6.37
CA ARG A 71 3.58 12.50 5.30
C ARG A 71 2.10 12.83 5.07
N VAL A 72 1.24 11.81 5.07
CA VAL A 72 -0.20 12.01 4.99
C VAL A 72 -0.71 12.77 6.23
N VAL A 73 -0.18 12.51 7.41
CA VAL A 73 -0.50 13.25 8.64
C VAL A 73 -0.09 14.72 8.52
N GLU A 74 1.13 15.01 8.08
CA GLU A 74 1.66 16.37 7.91
C GLU A 74 0.77 17.26 7.03
N ASP A 75 0.35 16.73 5.88
CA ASP A 75 -0.51 17.45 4.94
C ASP A 75 -1.80 17.97 5.57
N TRP A 76 -2.35 17.21 6.51
CA TRP A 76 -3.64 17.48 7.14
C TRP A 76 -3.52 18.12 8.52
N MET A 77 -2.29 18.24 9.07
CA MET A 77 -2.05 18.94 10.32
C MET A 77 -2.01 20.46 10.13
N ALA A 78 -1.30 20.93 9.10
CA ALA A 78 -1.09 22.36 8.88
C ALA A 78 -2.34 23.07 8.33
N MET A 79 -3.06 22.43 7.43
CA MET A 79 -4.27 22.96 6.80
C MET A 79 -5.22 21.83 6.40
N VAL A 80 -6.36 22.16 5.79
CA VAL A 80 -7.27 21.17 5.19
C VAL A 80 -7.00 21.16 3.68
N PRO A 81 -6.15 20.25 3.17
CA PRO A 81 -5.68 20.32 1.79
C PRO A 81 -6.73 19.90 0.76
N TYR A 82 -7.72 19.10 1.17
CA TYR A 82 -8.74 18.50 0.31
C TYR A 82 -10.10 18.50 0.99
N ARG A 83 -11.17 18.32 0.19
CA ARG A 83 -12.54 18.27 0.70
C ARG A 83 -12.71 17.08 1.66
N ASP A 84 -12.34 15.90 1.18
CA ASP A 84 -12.45 14.61 1.88
C ASP A 84 -11.25 13.72 1.54
N ALA A 85 -10.97 12.73 2.40
CA ALA A 85 -9.90 11.76 2.22
C ALA A 85 -10.45 10.34 2.06
N HIS A 86 -9.90 9.59 1.11
CA HIS A 86 -10.13 8.16 0.95
C HIS A 86 -8.80 7.42 1.00
N ILE A 87 -8.61 6.59 2.00
CA ILE A 87 -7.34 5.91 2.29
C ILE A 87 -7.47 4.44 1.92
N PHE A 88 -6.55 3.97 1.10
CA PHE A 88 -6.42 2.58 0.70
C PHE A 88 -5.02 2.12 1.09
N ALA A 89 -4.95 1.08 1.92
CA ALA A 89 -3.69 0.50 2.36
C ALA A 89 -3.34 -0.69 1.47
N LEU A 90 -2.12 -0.71 0.94
CA LEU A 90 -1.54 -1.89 0.32
C LEU A 90 -1.16 -2.87 1.43
N GLY A 91 -1.93 -3.94 1.58
CA GLY A 91 -1.72 -4.94 2.64
C GLY A 91 -2.50 -4.63 3.93
N ARG A 92 -2.01 -5.18 5.06
CA ARG A 92 -2.65 -4.99 6.36
C ARG A 92 -2.09 -3.76 7.06
N THR A 93 -2.99 -2.92 7.53
CA THR A 93 -2.64 -1.79 8.39
C THR A 93 -2.14 -2.31 9.76
N PRO A 94 -0.88 -2.06 10.17
CA PRO A 94 -0.39 -2.48 11.48
C PRO A 94 -1.12 -1.71 12.57
N HIS A 95 -1.50 -2.40 13.66
CA HIS A 95 -2.41 -1.92 14.72
C HIS A 95 -2.08 -0.54 15.32
N ARG A 96 -0.81 -0.09 15.24
CA ARG A 96 -0.34 1.19 15.79
C ARG A 96 -0.49 2.38 14.85
N SER A 97 -0.39 2.17 13.54
CA SER A 97 -0.42 3.23 12.52
C SER A 97 -1.76 3.98 12.36
N PRO A 98 -2.96 3.36 12.47
CA PRO A 98 -4.20 4.11 12.30
C PRO A 98 -4.46 5.06 13.47
N GLN A 99 -3.82 4.84 14.63
CA GLN A 99 -3.93 5.76 15.76
C GLN A 99 -3.42 7.16 15.39
N GLN A 100 -2.33 7.27 14.63
CA GLN A 100 -1.79 8.57 14.19
C GLN A 100 -2.75 9.32 13.27
N LEU A 101 -3.44 8.62 12.36
CA LEU A 101 -4.43 9.21 11.46
C LEU A 101 -5.65 9.75 12.22
N VAL A 102 -6.05 9.10 13.31
CA VAL A 102 -7.19 9.51 14.17
C VAL A 102 -6.94 10.87 14.84
N TRP A 103 -5.69 11.22 15.13
CA TRP A 103 -5.32 12.49 15.78
C TRP A 103 -5.24 13.69 14.82
N THR A 104 -5.45 13.47 13.52
CA THR A 104 -5.35 14.52 12.50
C THR A 104 -6.72 15.03 12.05
N ARG A 105 -6.73 16.16 11.33
CA ARG A 105 -7.94 16.67 10.66
C ARG A 105 -8.47 15.73 9.56
N ILE A 106 -7.77 14.64 9.27
CA ILE A 106 -8.25 13.56 8.40
C ILE A 106 -9.43 12.85 9.02
N ALA A 107 -9.42 12.56 10.33
CA ALA A 107 -10.44 11.74 10.97
C ALA A 107 -11.90 12.18 10.71
N PRO A 108 -12.28 13.47 10.83
CA PRO A 108 -13.64 13.91 10.49
C PRO A 108 -13.94 13.92 8.99
N ARG A 109 -12.93 13.81 8.13
CA ARG A 109 -13.03 13.91 6.65
C ARG A 109 -12.68 12.59 5.94
N ALA A 110 -12.30 11.57 6.69
CA ALA A 110 -12.01 10.23 6.19
C ALA A 110 -13.33 9.55 5.83
N MET A 111 -13.68 9.58 4.54
CA MET A 111 -14.93 8.99 4.06
C MET A 111 -14.80 7.47 3.87
N ARG A 112 -13.59 6.98 3.60
CA ARG A 112 -13.33 5.55 3.42
C ARG A 112 -11.89 5.20 3.80
N SER A 113 -11.73 4.14 4.59
CA SER A 113 -10.46 3.47 4.85
C SER A 113 -10.62 1.99 4.50
N LYS A 114 -9.78 1.43 3.63
CA LYS A 114 -9.86 0.01 3.23
C LYS A 114 -8.47 -0.59 2.99
N ASP A 115 -8.24 -1.74 3.60
CA ASP A 115 -7.09 -2.60 3.31
C ASP A 115 -7.37 -3.41 2.04
N THR A 116 -6.51 -3.30 1.02
CA THR A 116 -6.69 -4.05 -0.24
C THR A 116 -6.20 -5.49 -0.13
N MET A 117 -5.41 -5.84 0.92
CA MET A 117 -4.81 -7.16 1.13
C MET A 117 -4.11 -7.75 -0.12
N LEU A 118 -3.64 -6.90 -1.03
CA LEU A 118 -2.97 -7.28 -2.27
C LEU A 118 -1.54 -6.73 -2.27
N ASP A 119 -0.67 -7.32 -1.46
CA ASP A 119 0.72 -6.89 -1.28
C ASP A 119 1.70 -7.74 -2.10
N PHE A 120 1.43 -7.86 -3.39
CA PHE A 120 2.30 -8.51 -4.35
C PHE A 120 2.02 -8.00 -5.76
N ALA A 121 3.03 -7.97 -6.61
CA ALA A 121 2.89 -7.63 -8.01
C ALA A 121 2.90 -8.89 -8.87
N ALA A 122 1.96 -8.99 -9.80
CA ALA A 122 1.76 -10.15 -10.66
C ALA A 122 1.93 -9.75 -12.13
N PRO A 123 3.17 -9.66 -12.64
CA PRO A 123 3.43 -9.22 -14.01
C PRO A 123 2.91 -10.20 -15.07
N GLU A 124 2.73 -11.47 -14.72
CA GLU A 124 2.21 -12.51 -15.60
C GLU A 124 1.16 -13.36 -14.88
N ALA A 125 0.34 -14.10 -15.64
CA ALA A 125 -0.80 -14.86 -15.11
C ALA A 125 -0.44 -15.89 -14.02
N ARG A 126 0.81 -16.35 -13.97
CA ARG A 126 1.29 -17.36 -13.00
C ARG A 126 2.58 -16.96 -12.30
N VAL A 127 2.98 -15.71 -12.41
CA VAL A 127 4.21 -15.19 -11.80
C VAL A 127 3.84 -14.04 -10.89
N PHE A 128 4.26 -14.11 -9.63
CA PHE A 128 4.14 -13.03 -8.68
C PHE A 128 5.48 -12.76 -7.99
N HIS A 129 5.67 -11.53 -7.53
CA HIS A 129 6.79 -11.15 -6.68
C HIS A 129 6.30 -10.27 -5.52
N LEU A 130 6.95 -10.42 -4.37
CA LEU A 130 6.61 -9.70 -3.13
C LEU A 130 7.35 -8.36 -2.98
N SER A 131 8.12 -7.95 -4.00
CA SER A 131 8.94 -6.72 -4.01
C SER A 131 9.79 -6.50 -2.75
N MET A 132 10.23 -7.59 -2.10
CA MET A 132 11.01 -7.51 -0.87
C MET A 132 12.43 -7.02 -1.17
N GLN A 133 12.73 -5.78 -0.79
CA GLN A 133 14.10 -5.29 -0.79
C GLN A 133 14.93 -6.08 0.25
N ASN A 134 16.05 -6.65 -0.17
CA ASN A 134 16.93 -7.49 0.68
C ASN A 134 16.28 -8.73 1.32
N GLY A 135 15.12 -9.19 0.83
CA GLY A 135 14.41 -10.34 1.41
C GLY A 135 15.22 -11.64 1.43
N PHE A 136 16.09 -11.82 0.44
CA PHE A 136 17.01 -12.95 0.40
C PHE A 136 18.04 -12.90 1.54
N LEU A 137 18.64 -11.74 1.80
CA LEU A 137 19.64 -11.56 2.86
C LEU A 137 19.04 -11.73 4.26
N SER A 138 17.83 -11.21 4.49
CA SER A 138 17.15 -11.36 5.78
C SER A 138 16.71 -12.81 6.02
N CYS A 139 16.18 -13.51 5.01
CA CYS A 139 15.82 -14.91 5.09
C CYS A 139 17.05 -15.80 5.32
N CYS A 140 18.14 -15.58 4.59
CA CYS A 140 19.39 -16.31 4.80
C CYS A 140 19.92 -16.13 6.22
N ARG A 141 19.89 -14.90 6.77
CA ARG A 141 20.33 -14.63 8.15
C ARG A 141 19.46 -15.34 9.18
N TYR A 142 18.14 -15.35 8.98
CA TYR A 142 17.20 -16.06 9.86
C TYR A 142 17.35 -17.59 9.75
N CYS A 143 17.60 -18.11 8.55
CA CYS A 143 17.85 -19.53 8.30
C CYS A 143 19.22 -19.98 8.86
N LEU A 144 20.28 -19.18 8.71
CA LEU A 144 21.60 -19.41 9.30
C LEU A 144 21.54 -19.42 10.84
N LEU A 145 20.87 -18.44 11.45
CA LEU A 145 20.61 -18.44 12.90
C LEU A 145 19.80 -19.66 13.35
N ARG A 146 18.94 -20.20 12.48
CA ARG A 146 18.21 -21.42 12.78
C ARG A 146 19.15 -22.62 12.72
N ILE A 147 20.01 -22.76 11.71
CA ILE A 147 20.91 -23.92 11.49
C ILE A 147 21.84 -24.17 12.69
N GLU A 148 22.22 -23.12 13.42
CA GLU A 148 23.06 -23.26 14.63
C GLU A 148 22.28 -23.70 15.89
N SER A 149 20.95 -23.88 15.82
CA SER A 149 20.19 -24.43 16.94
C SER A 149 20.32 -25.97 17.02
N PRO A 150 20.61 -26.56 18.19
CA PRO A 150 20.87 -28.00 18.34
C PRO A 150 19.65 -28.91 18.10
N PHE A 151 18.47 -28.34 17.80
CA PHE A 151 17.24 -29.07 17.50
C PHE A 151 17.09 -29.46 16.01
N TRP A 152 18.06 -29.12 15.14
CA TRP A 152 17.95 -29.37 13.70
C TRP A 152 17.89 -30.84 13.27
N MET A 153 18.44 -31.77 14.05
CA MET A 153 18.46 -33.18 13.65
C MET A 153 17.07 -33.83 13.68
N LEU A 154 16.14 -33.37 14.53
CA LEU A 154 14.82 -34.00 14.69
C LEU A 154 13.77 -33.57 13.66
N ARG A 155 14.00 -32.51 12.88
CA ARG A 155 13.02 -31.98 11.91
C ARG A 155 13.28 -32.37 10.45
N ARG A 156 14.35 -33.12 10.14
CA ARG A 156 14.65 -33.57 8.77
C ARG A 156 13.56 -34.47 8.17
N HIS A 157 12.80 -35.20 8.99
CA HIS A 157 11.77 -36.11 8.48
C HIS A 157 10.46 -35.43 8.05
N VAL A 158 10.16 -34.22 8.53
CA VAL A 158 8.86 -33.56 8.25
C VAL A 158 8.96 -32.59 7.07
N LEU A 159 10.10 -31.91 6.88
CA LEU A 159 10.23 -30.91 5.81
C LEU A 159 10.47 -31.50 4.42
N TRP A 160 11.09 -32.68 4.30
CA TRP A 160 11.37 -33.30 3.00
C TRP A 160 10.12 -33.79 2.25
N ARG A 161 8.96 -33.90 2.91
CA ARG A 161 7.69 -34.28 2.25
C ARG A 161 6.88 -33.10 1.70
N LEU A 162 7.30 -31.85 1.92
CA LEU A 162 6.53 -30.68 1.49
C LEU A 162 7.06 -30.01 0.21
N PHE A 163 8.22 -30.43 -0.32
CA PHE A 163 8.90 -29.69 -1.41
C PHE A 163 9.41 -30.50 -2.60
N THR A 164 9.01 -31.76 -2.75
CA THR A 164 9.07 -32.45 -4.05
C THR A 164 7.79 -33.28 -4.22
N PRO A 165 7.27 -33.39 -5.47
CA PRO A 165 5.87 -33.73 -5.76
C PRO A 165 5.40 -35.08 -5.20
#